data_AF-A0A842VSN5-F1
#
_entry.id   AF-A0A842VSN5-F1
#
_cell.length_a   1.000
_cell.length_b   1.000
_cell.length_c   1.000
_cell.angle_alpha   90.00
_cell.angle_beta   90.00
_cell.angle_gamma   90.00
#
_symmetry.space_group_name_H-M   'P 1'
#
loop_
_entity.id
_entity.type
_entity.pdbx_description
1 polymer ?
#
loop_
_entity_poly.entity_id
_entity_poly.type
_entity_poly.pdbx_seq_one_letter_code
_entity_poly.pdbx_strand_id
1 'polypeptide(L)'
;MQQGWGQQYKDDQPAWARSFEPPAMCSSQTSRAINILIELYLVTGNATYLDPIPDAIDWLESCDITWMEEGEQEEGWARLYELQTNVPIFGIAEGGEGESPEYVYTFEEARTGYSWRGDYHINKTIDNYEQLEALGFNIEDFIEWRETPKDWNDLEDDAKDAIEELSVDYYWLDDGEIEDSEFAGQADDIIEYLRKN
;
A
#
# COMPACT_ATOMS: atom_id res chain seq x y z
N MET A 1 -5.03 11.92 -13.70
CA MET A 1 -4.67 10.50 -13.95
C MET A 1 -4.75 9.78 -12.62
N GLN A 2 -4.97 8.47 -12.59
CA GLN A 2 -4.91 7.72 -11.33
C GLN A 2 -3.45 7.47 -11.01
N GLN A 3 -2.95 8.10 -9.95
CA GLN A 3 -1.54 8.07 -9.55
C GLN A 3 -1.32 7.18 -8.30
N GLY A 4 -2.26 6.27 -8.02
CA GLY A 4 -2.07 5.23 -7.01
C GLY A 4 -1.35 3.99 -7.55
N TRP A 5 -1.39 2.92 -6.76
CA TRP A 5 -0.93 1.58 -7.14
C TRP A 5 -2.06 0.54 -7.03
N GLY A 6 -2.05 -0.45 -7.92
CA GLY A 6 -2.96 -1.59 -7.88
C GLY A 6 -2.44 -2.71 -6.97
N GLN A 7 -3.26 -3.75 -6.78
CA GLN A 7 -2.84 -4.92 -5.98
C GLN A 7 -1.84 -5.82 -6.69
N GLN A 8 -1.96 -5.92 -8.01
CA GLN A 8 -1.15 -6.80 -8.85
C GLN A 8 -1.03 -6.20 -10.24
N TYR A 9 0.08 -6.49 -10.92
CA TYR A 9 0.35 -6.01 -12.26
C TYR A 9 0.70 -7.16 -13.21
N LYS A 10 0.33 -7.00 -14.48
CA LYS A 10 0.76 -7.82 -15.60
C LYS A 10 1.02 -6.90 -16.79
N ASP A 11 2.20 -7.00 -17.39
CA ASP A 11 2.62 -6.14 -18.51
C ASP A 11 2.41 -4.64 -18.21
N ASP A 12 2.82 -4.20 -17.02
CA ASP A 12 2.68 -2.83 -16.49
C ASP A 12 1.24 -2.31 -16.37
N GLN A 13 0.24 -3.20 -16.36
CA GLN A 13 -1.16 -2.85 -16.16
C GLN A 13 -1.71 -3.55 -14.92
N PRO A 14 -2.59 -2.90 -14.14
CA PRO A 14 -3.32 -3.58 -13.07
C PRO A 14 -3.96 -4.86 -13.58
N ALA A 15 -3.83 -5.93 -12.80
CA ALA A 15 -4.27 -7.27 -13.14
C ALA A 15 -5.20 -7.84 -12.08
N TRP A 16 -5.86 -8.94 -12.42
CA TRP A 16 -6.62 -9.73 -11.47
C TRP A 16 -5.67 -10.33 -10.44
N ALA A 17 -6.03 -10.23 -9.16
CA ALA A 17 -5.44 -11.04 -8.11
C ALA A 17 -6.31 -12.26 -7.84
N ARG A 18 -6.94 -12.35 -6.67
CA ARG A 18 -7.91 -13.42 -6.40
C ARG A 18 -9.16 -13.25 -7.28
N SER A 19 -9.99 -14.28 -7.34
CA SER A 19 -11.22 -14.29 -8.16
C SER A 19 -12.23 -13.17 -7.83
N PHE A 20 -12.07 -12.50 -6.69
CA PHE A 20 -12.89 -11.35 -6.27
C PHE A 20 -12.12 -10.02 -6.30
N GLU A 21 -10.89 -9.98 -6.82
CA GLU A 21 -10.04 -8.78 -6.85
C GLU A 21 -9.73 -8.37 -8.29
N PRO A 22 -10.62 -7.57 -8.92
CA PRO A 22 -10.43 -7.10 -10.28
C PRO A 22 -9.22 -6.17 -10.43
N PRO A 23 -8.70 -6.01 -11.66
CA PRO A 23 -7.82 -4.90 -12.04
C PRO A 23 -8.39 -3.57 -11.56
N ALA A 24 -7.71 -2.97 -10.60
CA ALA A 24 -8.19 -1.77 -9.92
C ALA A 24 -7.01 -1.02 -9.31
N MET A 25 -7.23 0.26 -9.05
CA MET A 25 -6.37 1.02 -8.14
C MET A 25 -6.73 0.64 -6.70
N CYS A 26 -5.73 0.54 -5.83
CA CYS A 26 -5.91 0.08 -4.46
C CYS A 26 -5.42 1.13 -3.47
N SER A 27 -6.32 1.64 -2.62
CA SER A 27 -5.97 2.64 -1.61
C SER A 27 -4.98 2.09 -0.57
N SER A 28 -5.18 0.85 -0.11
CA SER A 28 -4.28 0.22 0.85
C SER A 28 -2.88 0.02 0.28
N GLN A 29 -2.75 -0.43 -0.97
CA GLN A 29 -1.42 -0.61 -1.58
C GLN A 29 -0.78 0.73 -1.93
N THR A 30 -1.58 1.74 -2.25
CA THR A 30 -1.06 3.09 -2.47
C THR A 30 -0.48 3.67 -1.18
N SER A 31 -1.19 3.56 -0.06
CA SER A 31 -0.68 3.92 1.27
C SER A 31 0.63 3.20 1.58
N ARG A 32 0.68 1.89 1.31
CA ARG A 32 1.86 1.06 1.53
C ARG A 32 3.04 1.48 0.66
N ALA A 33 2.83 1.70 -0.63
CA ALA A 33 3.83 2.19 -1.56
C ALA A 33 4.42 3.54 -1.11
N ILE A 34 3.59 4.48 -0.67
CA ILE A 34 4.06 5.77 -0.14
C ILE A 34 4.98 5.55 1.07
N ASN A 35 4.60 4.68 2.01
CA ASN A 35 5.45 4.38 3.16
C ASN A 35 6.80 3.81 2.70
N ILE A 36 6.82 2.79 1.84
CA ILE A 36 8.08 2.22 1.32
C ILE A 36 8.95 3.30 0.67
N LEU A 37 8.37 4.21 -0.11
CA LEU A 37 9.11 5.28 -0.77
C LEU A 37 9.74 6.26 0.22
N ILE A 38 9.02 6.62 1.30
CA ILE A 38 9.57 7.39 2.42
C ILE A 38 10.71 6.63 3.08
N GLU A 39 10.51 5.34 3.36
CA GLU A 39 11.50 4.48 3.99
C GLU A 39 12.79 4.37 3.15
N LEU A 40 12.67 4.17 1.84
CA LEU A 40 13.78 4.14 0.88
C LEU A 40 14.51 5.48 0.84
N TYR A 41 13.78 6.60 0.87
CA TYR A 41 14.38 7.93 0.96
C TYR A 41 15.23 8.07 2.23
N LEU A 42 14.69 7.67 3.39
CA LEU A 42 15.37 7.80 4.68
C LEU A 42 16.65 6.98 4.76
N VAL A 43 16.69 5.82 4.12
CA VAL A 43 17.87 4.94 4.13
C VAL A 43 18.90 5.31 3.06
N THR A 44 18.46 5.73 1.88
CA THR A 44 19.37 5.98 0.75
C THR A 44 19.79 7.45 0.61
N GLY A 45 19.02 8.37 1.19
CA GLY A 45 19.13 9.81 0.94
C GLY A 45 18.72 10.24 -0.47
N ASN A 46 18.18 9.32 -1.30
CA ASN A 46 17.82 9.63 -2.67
C ASN A 46 16.41 10.23 -2.77
N ALA A 47 16.35 11.56 -2.92
CA ALA A 47 15.09 12.30 -2.99
C ALA A 47 14.17 11.89 -4.15
N THR A 48 14.66 11.20 -5.19
CA THR A 48 13.79 10.77 -6.30
C THR A 48 12.71 9.77 -5.88
N TYR A 49 12.87 9.11 -4.73
CA TYR A 49 11.82 8.25 -4.17
C TYR A 49 10.60 9.06 -3.68
N LEU A 50 10.77 10.35 -3.38
CA LEU A 50 9.68 11.21 -2.93
C LEU A 50 8.86 11.80 -4.09
N ASP A 51 9.44 11.87 -5.30
CA ASP A 51 8.82 12.47 -6.49
C ASP A 51 7.38 12.02 -6.78
N PRO A 52 7.02 10.71 -6.70
CA PRO A 52 5.65 10.27 -7.01
C PRO A 52 4.66 10.46 -5.85
N ILE A 53 5.11 10.77 -4.63
CA ILE A 53 4.25 10.77 -3.43
C ILE A 53 3.15 11.85 -3.47
N PRO A 54 3.43 13.12 -3.83
CA PRO A 54 2.38 14.16 -3.87
C PRO A 54 1.18 13.79 -4.74
N ASP A 55 1.46 13.31 -5.96
CA ASP A 55 0.43 12.87 -6.91
C ASP A 55 -0.39 11.69 -6.37
N ALA A 56 0.24 10.78 -5.63
CA ALA A 56 -0.43 9.64 -5.01
C ALA A 56 -1.29 10.05 -3.81
N ILE A 57 -0.84 11.03 -3.01
CA ILE A 57 -1.62 11.63 -1.93
C ILE A 57 -2.84 12.35 -2.51
N ASP A 58 -2.66 13.19 -3.54
CA ASP A 58 -3.77 13.85 -4.24
C ASP A 58 -4.81 12.83 -4.74
N TRP A 59 -4.36 11.67 -5.23
CA TRP A 59 -5.25 10.59 -5.64
C TRP A 59 -6.00 9.97 -4.45
N LEU A 60 -5.33 9.68 -3.33
CA LEU A 60 -5.95 9.15 -2.11
C LEU A 60 -6.99 10.12 -1.54
N GLU A 61 -6.67 11.40 -1.45
CA GLU A 61 -7.58 12.45 -0.99
C GLU A 61 -8.80 12.59 -1.91
N SER A 62 -8.67 12.35 -3.21
CA SER A 62 -9.80 12.35 -4.14
C SER A 62 -10.72 11.13 -4.03
N CYS A 63 -10.34 10.13 -3.24
CA CYS A 63 -10.99 8.83 -3.12
C CYS A 63 -11.66 8.62 -1.76
N ASP A 64 -11.74 9.62 -0.89
CA ASP A 64 -12.42 9.46 0.40
C ASP A 64 -13.91 9.11 0.22
N ILE A 65 -14.43 8.26 1.09
CA ILE A 65 -15.82 7.83 1.11
C ILE A 65 -16.37 7.90 2.53
N THR A 66 -17.68 8.07 2.60
CA THR A 66 -18.45 8.04 3.85
C THR A 66 -19.47 6.91 3.79
N TRP A 67 -19.65 6.17 4.87
CA TRP A 67 -20.71 5.16 5.01
C TRP A 67 -21.33 5.17 6.41
N MET A 68 -22.43 4.42 6.56
CA MET A 68 -23.06 4.22 7.87
C MET A 68 -22.74 2.82 8.38
N GLU A 69 -22.26 2.71 9.61
CA GLU A 69 -21.99 1.44 10.28
C GLU A 69 -22.54 1.50 11.71
N GLU A 70 -23.36 0.52 12.08
CA GLU A 70 -24.05 0.48 13.40
C GLU A 70 -24.81 1.77 13.81
N GLY A 71 -25.17 2.62 12.84
CA GLY A 71 -25.86 3.89 13.07
C GLY A 71 -24.94 5.09 13.27
N GLU A 72 -23.63 4.89 13.17
CA GLU A 72 -22.59 5.92 13.20
C GLU A 72 -22.09 6.18 11.77
N GLN A 73 -21.67 7.42 11.50
CA GLN A 73 -21.08 7.81 10.23
C GLN A 73 -19.59 7.51 10.29
N GLU A 74 -19.12 6.70 9.35
CA GLU A 74 -17.72 6.34 9.17
C GLU A 74 -17.15 7.03 7.93
N GLU A 75 -15.85 7.31 7.97
CA GLU A 75 -15.10 7.94 6.90
C GLU A 75 -13.81 7.15 6.65
N GLY A 76 -13.36 7.11 5.40
CA GLY A 76 -12.15 6.37 5.01
C GLY A 76 -12.14 6.10 3.51
N TRP A 77 -11.64 4.93 3.10
CA TRP A 77 -11.49 4.57 1.69
C TRP A 77 -12.13 3.22 1.41
N ALA A 78 -12.67 3.03 0.21
CA ALA A 78 -12.81 1.70 -0.35
C ALA A 78 -11.43 1.11 -0.65
N ARG A 79 -11.33 -0.22 -0.62
CA ARG A 79 -10.07 -0.90 -0.95
C ARG A 79 -9.72 -0.75 -2.43
N LEU A 80 -10.71 -0.90 -3.31
CA LEU A 80 -10.52 -0.90 -4.77
C LEU A 80 -11.36 0.17 -5.45
N TYR A 81 -10.75 0.80 -6.45
CA TYR A 81 -11.34 1.81 -7.30
C TYR A 81 -11.19 1.42 -8.76
N GLU A 82 -12.31 1.50 -9.49
CA GLU A 82 -12.37 1.23 -10.91
C GLU A 82 -11.38 2.11 -11.67
N LEU A 83 -10.68 1.50 -12.63
CA LEU A 83 -9.74 2.20 -13.48
C LEU A 83 -10.45 3.33 -14.25
N GLN A 84 -9.77 4.46 -14.37
CA GLN A 84 -10.20 5.70 -15.04
C GLN A 84 -11.28 6.51 -14.32
N THR A 85 -12.09 5.93 -13.43
CA THR A 85 -13.26 6.61 -12.87
C THR A 85 -13.15 6.95 -11.38
N ASN A 86 -12.25 6.30 -10.63
CA ASN A 86 -12.20 6.38 -9.16
C ASN A 86 -13.51 5.97 -8.47
N VAL A 87 -14.35 5.17 -9.12
CA VAL A 87 -15.57 4.66 -8.48
C VAL A 87 -15.22 3.45 -7.62
N PRO A 88 -15.64 3.39 -6.34
CA PRO A 88 -15.48 2.20 -5.51
C PRO A 88 -16.06 0.94 -6.15
N ILE A 89 -15.30 -0.16 -6.12
CA ILE A 89 -15.76 -1.47 -6.56
C ILE A 89 -15.46 -2.53 -5.51
N PHE A 90 -16.32 -3.53 -5.44
CA PHE A 90 -16.27 -4.58 -4.42
C PHE A 90 -16.45 -5.95 -5.07
N GLY A 91 -15.58 -6.89 -4.74
CA GLY A 91 -15.67 -8.24 -5.26
C GLY A 91 -16.80 -9.04 -4.63
N ILE A 92 -17.48 -9.86 -5.43
CA ILE A 92 -18.61 -10.68 -4.93
C ILE A 92 -18.33 -12.18 -4.90
N ALA A 93 -17.29 -12.66 -5.59
CA ALA A 93 -17.12 -14.07 -6.00
C ALA A 93 -17.92 -15.07 -5.15
N GLU A 94 -19.04 -15.53 -5.70
CA GLU A 94 -19.67 -16.78 -5.29
C GLU A 94 -18.74 -17.93 -5.73
N GLY A 95 -18.60 -18.96 -4.90
CA GLY A 95 -17.57 -19.98 -5.11
C GLY A 95 -17.83 -20.91 -6.29
N GLY A 96 -16.79 -21.15 -7.11
CA GLY A 96 -16.70 -22.28 -8.04
C GLY A 96 -15.63 -22.13 -9.11
N GLU A 97 -14.89 -23.20 -9.42
CA GLU A 97 -13.98 -23.23 -10.58
C GLU A 97 -14.74 -22.88 -11.88
N GLY A 98 -14.31 -21.81 -12.56
CA GLY A 98 -14.82 -21.45 -13.89
C GLY A 98 -15.89 -20.36 -13.94
N GLU A 99 -16.26 -19.76 -12.81
CA GLU A 99 -17.10 -18.56 -12.81
C GLU A 99 -16.28 -17.32 -13.17
N SER A 100 -16.87 -16.44 -13.99
CA SER A 100 -16.21 -15.18 -14.35
C SER A 100 -16.10 -14.32 -13.10
N PRO A 101 -14.97 -13.68 -12.87
CA PRO A 101 -14.81 -12.90 -11.66
C PRO A 101 -15.68 -11.64 -11.75
N GLU A 102 -16.54 -11.43 -10.75
CA GLU A 102 -17.55 -10.37 -10.72
C GLU A 102 -17.26 -9.38 -9.57
N TYR A 103 -17.58 -8.11 -9.84
CA TYR A 103 -17.58 -7.03 -8.86
C TYR A 103 -18.86 -6.20 -8.97
N VAL A 104 -19.20 -5.54 -7.89
CA VAL A 104 -20.37 -4.67 -7.72
C VAL A 104 -19.92 -3.29 -7.27
N TYR A 105 -20.82 -2.31 -7.39
CA TYR A 105 -20.59 -0.93 -6.95
C TYR A 105 -21.22 -0.63 -5.58
N THR A 106 -21.84 -1.64 -4.97
CA THR A 106 -22.56 -1.54 -3.70
C THR A 106 -21.93 -2.45 -2.66
N PHE A 107 -21.48 -1.87 -1.55
CA PHE A 107 -20.76 -2.62 -0.51
C PHE A 107 -21.61 -3.75 0.10
N GLU A 108 -22.93 -3.56 0.20
CA GLU A 108 -23.86 -4.53 0.79
C GLU A 108 -23.95 -5.83 -0.01
N GLU A 109 -23.57 -5.80 -1.28
CA GLU A 109 -23.53 -6.95 -2.19
C GLU A 109 -22.14 -7.60 -2.22
N ALA A 110 -21.13 -6.99 -1.59
CA ALA A 110 -19.77 -7.50 -1.55
C ALA A 110 -19.67 -8.79 -0.74
N ARG A 111 -18.68 -9.63 -1.06
CA ARG A 111 -18.38 -10.80 -0.25
C ARG A 111 -17.98 -10.38 1.18
N THR A 112 -18.40 -11.18 2.16
CA THR A 112 -18.07 -10.95 3.57
C THR A 112 -16.70 -11.54 3.94
N GLY A 113 -16.16 -11.14 5.10
CA GLY A 113 -14.88 -11.63 5.60
C GLY A 113 -13.64 -11.04 4.91
N TYR A 114 -13.81 -9.94 4.18
CA TYR A 114 -12.73 -9.19 3.56
C TYR A 114 -12.89 -7.68 3.84
N SER A 115 -11.78 -7.00 4.11
CA SER A 115 -11.80 -5.57 4.40
C SER A 115 -11.90 -4.76 3.10
N TRP A 116 -13.13 -4.44 2.72
CA TRP A 116 -13.46 -3.66 1.52
C TRP A 116 -13.47 -2.15 1.73
N ARG A 117 -13.56 -1.69 2.98
CA ARG A 117 -13.46 -0.29 3.37
C ARG A 117 -12.68 -0.15 4.67
N GLY A 118 -12.01 0.99 4.88
CA GLY A 118 -11.31 1.30 6.12
C GLY A 118 -10.35 2.48 5.99
N ASP A 119 -9.66 2.81 7.09
CA ASP A 119 -8.65 3.86 7.14
C ASP A 119 -7.35 3.49 6.42
N TYR A 120 -6.98 2.19 6.41
CA TYR A 120 -5.76 1.66 5.79
C TYR A 120 -4.46 2.42 6.15
N HIS A 121 -4.43 3.08 7.31
CA HIS A 121 -3.36 3.96 7.76
C HIS A 121 -3.04 5.13 6.81
N ILE A 122 -3.95 5.46 5.89
CA ILE A 122 -3.74 6.50 4.88
C ILE A 122 -3.52 7.85 5.53
N ASN A 123 -4.34 8.22 6.51
CA ASN A 123 -4.16 9.48 7.25
C ASN A 123 -2.78 9.56 7.89
N LYS A 124 -2.35 8.50 8.58
CA LYS A 124 -1.02 8.44 9.21
C LYS A 124 0.11 8.52 8.17
N THR A 125 -0.06 7.91 7.00
CA THR A 125 0.91 7.94 5.91
C THR A 125 1.03 9.34 5.30
N ILE A 126 -0.09 10.04 5.11
CA ILE A 126 -0.11 11.44 4.68
C ILE A 126 0.57 12.32 5.73
N ASP A 127 0.20 12.19 7.01
CA ASP A 127 0.81 12.93 8.12
C ASP A 127 2.34 12.74 8.17
N ASN A 128 2.83 11.51 7.98
CA ASN A 128 4.26 11.22 7.94
C ASN A 128 4.96 11.96 6.77
N TYR A 129 4.36 11.96 5.58
CA TYR A 129 4.93 12.66 4.43
C TYR A 129 4.93 14.18 4.65
N GLU A 130 3.81 14.75 5.10
CA GLU A 130 3.69 16.18 5.40
C GLU A 130 4.66 16.63 6.47
N GLN A 131 4.87 15.80 7.50
CA GLN A 131 5.85 16.10 8.54
C GLN A 131 7.28 16.04 8.01
N LEU A 132 7.61 15.06 7.15
CA LEU A 132 8.91 15.00 6.50
C LEU A 132 9.14 16.25 5.64
N GLU A 133 8.14 16.69 4.88
CA GLU A 133 8.18 17.93 4.11
C GLU A 133 8.34 19.18 5.01
N ALA A 134 7.60 19.26 6.12
CA ALA A 134 7.68 20.37 7.07
C ALA A 134 9.06 20.50 7.73
N LEU A 135 9.78 19.39 7.86
CA LEU A 135 11.18 19.35 8.32
C LEU A 135 12.18 19.60 7.17
N GLY A 136 11.71 20.00 6.00
CA GLY A 136 12.54 20.29 4.83
C GLY A 136 13.19 19.05 4.24
N PHE A 137 12.54 17.89 4.37
CA PHE A 137 13.10 16.58 4.04
C PHE A 137 14.41 16.30 4.80
N ASN A 138 14.58 16.84 6.00
CA ASN A 138 15.73 16.50 6.82
C ASN A 138 15.53 15.13 7.46
N ILE A 139 16.34 14.15 7.05
CA ILE A 139 16.30 12.76 7.53
C ILE A 139 16.55 12.68 9.04
N GLU A 140 17.55 13.41 9.55
CA GLU A 140 17.90 13.39 10.98
C GLU A 140 16.76 13.96 11.83
N ASP A 141 16.24 15.12 11.45
CA ASP A 141 15.14 15.77 12.16
C ASP A 141 13.85 14.92 12.10
N PHE A 142 13.60 14.27 10.96
CA PHE A 142 12.43 13.40 10.81
C PHE A 142 12.53 12.13 11.65
N ILE A 143 13.71 11.49 11.69
CA ILE A 143 13.94 10.33 12.55
C ILE A 143 13.77 10.71 14.03
N GLU A 144 14.31 11.86 14.45
CA GLU A 144 14.15 12.37 15.81
C GLU A 144 12.67 12.62 16.14
N TRP A 145 11.92 13.26 15.23
CA TRP A 145 10.49 13.48 15.40
C TRP A 145 9.71 12.16 15.51
N ARG A 146 10.04 11.18 14.68
CA ARG A 146 9.29 9.92 14.56
C ARG A 146 9.55 8.95 15.70
N GLU A 147 10.52 9.20 16.58
CA GLU A 147 10.99 8.24 17.58
C GLU A 147 9.83 7.49 18.27
N THR A 148 9.71 6.22 17.89
CA THR A 148 8.87 5.21 18.53
C THR A 148 9.83 4.13 19.02
N PRO A 149 9.89 3.82 20.32
CA PRO A 149 10.77 2.77 20.82
C PRO A 149 10.41 1.43 20.16
N LYS A 150 11.34 0.82 19.43
CA LYS A 150 11.20 -0.54 18.87
C LYS A 150 12.13 -1.52 19.57
N ASP A 151 11.71 -2.78 19.63
CA ASP A 151 12.56 -3.89 20.09
C ASP A 151 13.37 -4.40 18.89
N TRP A 152 14.70 -4.42 19.01
CA TRP A 152 15.65 -4.59 17.90
C TRP A 152 16.28 -5.98 17.82
N ASN A 153 15.70 -6.97 18.52
CA ASN A 153 16.36 -8.24 18.77
C ASN A 153 16.42 -9.18 17.55
N ASP A 154 15.47 -9.13 16.61
CA ASP A 154 15.37 -10.10 15.50
C ASP A 154 15.68 -9.51 14.10
N LEU A 155 15.79 -8.19 13.99
CA LEU A 155 15.95 -7.41 12.75
C LEU A 155 17.14 -7.75 11.84
N GLU A 156 18.23 -8.29 12.41
CA GLU A 156 19.39 -8.65 11.59
C GLU A 156 19.18 -9.96 10.83
N ASP A 157 18.38 -10.88 11.38
CA ASP A 157 18.08 -12.14 10.72
C ASP A 157 16.98 -11.93 9.66
N ASP A 158 15.92 -11.17 9.98
CA ASP A 158 14.85 -10.84 9.04
C ASP A 158 15.36 -10.10 7.78
N ALA A 159 16.26 -9.12 7.95
CA ALA A 159 16.85 -8.40 6.82
C ALA A 159 17.81 -9.25 5.99
N LYS A 160 18.50 -10.24 6.59
CA LYS A 160 19.35 -11.17 5.84
C LYS A 160 18.51 -12.09 4.99
N ASP A 161 17.43 -12.63 5.55
CA ASP A 161 16.51 -13.51 4.83
C ASP A 161 15.89 -12.75 3.64
N ALA A 162 15.44 -11.51 3.85
CA ALA A 162 14.96 -10.63 2.78
C ALA A 162 16.02 -10.37 1.68
N ILE A 163 17.29 -10.14 2.03
CA ILE A 163 18.36 -9.95 1.03
C ILE A 163 18.69 -11.25 0.28
N GLU A 164 18.63 -12.40 0.95
CA GLU A 164 18.91 -13.71 0.33
C GLU A 164 17.84 -14.12 -0.68
N GLU A 165 16.59 -13.69 -0.47
CA GLU A 165 15.46 -13.95 -1.36
C GLU A 165 15.33 -12.95 -2.52
N LEU A 166 16.18 -11.91 -2.56
CA LEU A 166 16.18 -10.91 -3.61
C LEU A 166 16.51 -11.52 -4.98
N SER A 167 15.66 -11.29 -5.98
CA SER A 167 16.00 -11.68 -7.35
C SER A 167 17.18 -10.86 -7.89
N VAL A 168 17.79 -11.35 -8.99
CA VAL A 168 18.88 -10.65 -9.69
C VAL A 168 18.49 -9.25 -10.19
N ASP A 169 17.19 -9.01 -10.35
CA ASP A 169 16.61 -7.75 -10.82
C ASP A 169 16.01 -6.91 -9.67
N TYR A 170 16.36 -7.23 -8.42
CA TYR A 170 16.07 -6.45 -7.19
C TYR A 170 14.58 -6.39 -6.78
N TYR A 171 13.84 -7.46 -7.02
CA TYR A 171 12.48 -7.67 -6.50
C TYR A 171 12.32 -9.10 -5.97
N TRP A 172 11.27 -9.35 -5.18
CA TRP A 172 10.90 -10.67 -4.69
C TRP A 172 9.75 -11.25 -5.50
N LEU A 173 9.73 -12.57 -5.62
CA LEU A 173 8.71 -13.31 -6.35
C LEU A 173 8.09 -14.36 -5.44
N ASP A 174 6.76 -14.32 -5.32
CA ASP A 174 5.96 -15.45 -4.81
C ASP A 174 5.24 -16.10 -5.97
N ASP A 175 5.46 -17.41 -6.15
CA ASP A 175 4.97 -18.22 -7.29
C ASP A 175 5.15 -17.57 -8.69
N GLY A 176 6.18 -16.74 -8.85
CA GLY A 176 6.49 -16.03 -10.09
C GLY A 176 5.78 -14.69 -10.28
N GLU A 177 5.09 -14.18 -9.27
CA GLU A 177 4.41 -12.88 -9.24
C GLU A 177 5.00 -11.97 -8.15
N ILE A 178 4.85 -10.66 -8.28
CA ILE A 178 5.21 -9.71 -7.22
C ILE A 178 3.96 -9.45 -6.38
N GLU A 179 3.92 -9.98 -5.16
CA GLU A 179 2.89 -9.65 -4.18
C GLU A 179 3.31 -8.38 -3.39
N ASP A 180 2.49 -7.33 -3.43
CA ASP A 180 2.79 -6.06 -2.75
C ASP A 180 3.00 -6.23 -1.24
N SER A 181 2.22 -7.09 -0.57
CA SER A 181 2.34 -7.31 0.87
C SER A 181 3.70 -7.85 1.29
N GLU A 182 4.21 -8.78 0.49
CA GLU A 182 5.48 -9.47 0.70
C GLU A 182 6.65 -8.56 0.34
N PHE A 183 6.60 -7.94 -0.85
CA PHE A 183 7.57 -6.96 -1.29
C PHE A 183 7.77 -5.86 -0.24
N ALA A 184 6.67 -5.33 0.28
CA ALA A 184 6.70 -4.28 1.26
C ALA A 184 7.18 -4.74 2.64
N GLY A 185 6.88 -5.99 3.04
CA GLY A 185 7.38 -6.56 4.29
C GLY A 185 8.91 -6.73 4.26
N GLN A 186 9.41 -7.37 3.21
CA GLN A 186 10.85 -7.58 3.01
C GLN A 186 11.61 -6.25 2.81
N ALA A 187 11.01 -5.27 2.13
CA ALA A 187 11.58 -3.94 2.02
C ALA A 187 11.67 -3.24 3.38
N ASP A 188 10.60 -3.29 4.20
CA ASP A 188 10.58 -2.73 5.56
C ASP A 188 11.69 -3.34 6.42
N ASP A 189 11.86 -4.67 6.40
CA ASP A 189 12.88 -5.38 7.20
C ASP A 189 14.32 -4.94 6.82
N ILE A 190 14.63 -4.85 5.52
CA ILE A 190 15.94 -4.38 5.04
C ILE A 190 16.18 -2.93 5.45
N ILE A 191 15.17 -2.07 5.29
CA ILE A 191 15.27 -0.64 5.60
C ILE A 191 15.52 -0.47 7.10
N GLU A 192 14.82 -1.20 7.95
CA GLU A 192 15.00 -1.11 9.39
C GLU A 192 16.39 -1.62 9.85
N TYR A 193 16.93 -2.67 9.22
CA TYR A 193 18.31 -3.10 9.47
C TYR A 193 19.35 -2.04 9.08
N LEU A 194 19.16 -1.39 7.94
CA LEU A 194 20.06 -0.33 7.46
C LEU A 194 20.03 0.93 8.33
N ARG A 195 18.95 1.16 9.10
CA ARG A 195 18.90 2.27 10.07
C ARG A 195 19.67 2.01 11.37
N LYS A 196 19.81 0.75 11.76
CA LYS A 196 20.49 0.36 13.00
C LYS A 196 22.02 0.47 12.89
N ASN A 197 22.58 0.31 11.69
CA ASN A 197 24.01 0.16 11.43
C ASN A 197 24.60 1.30 10.60
#